data_AF-M5TX83-F1
#
_entry.id   AF-M5TX83-F1
#
_cell.length_a   1.000
_cell.length_b   1.000
_cell.length_c   1.000
_cell.angle_alpha   90.00
_cell.angle_beta   90.00
_cell.angle_gamma   90.00
#
_symmetry.space_group_name_H-M   'P 1'
#
loop_
_entity.id
_entity.type
_entity.pdbx_description
1 polymer ?
#
loop_
_entity_poly.entity_id
_entity_poly.type
_entity_poly.pdbx_seq_one_letter_code
_entity_poly.pdbx_strand_id
1 'polypeptide(L)'
;MSVRLHPIAKSNRGPIHLVIAGYRSRPDAALIEAARLPGATYAVHWAAGKWAEAGASVGVMARGVRVGVPAMRTGKMLLGVGSIAGFAGGALVVGAGQFRHRYWCANRDGQRLAALLDQIPGARKRPLFLYGHSLGTVVARSALQTIAEGKYRIEDVVLMGGMASRHGWEAMGERFRGRLINLYSPRDRILSIAPVWDRVVGTGEVVLAEDSVLSTQRVVNHDLCERLPSQFNAIAHHSGYWKHFGGYVGRGLST
;
A
#
# COMPACT_ATOMS: atom_id res chain seq x y z
N MET A 1 -6.73 16.95 -8.09
CA MET A 1 -7.82 16.11 -7.55
C MET A 1 -7.78 16.21 -6.03
N SER A 2 -8.90 16.50 -5.37
CA SER A 2 -9.01 16.50 -3.91
C SER A 2 -9.19 15.07 -3.39
N VAL A 3 -8.65 14.79 -2.20
CA VAL A 3 -8.89 13.53 -1.50
C VAL A 3 -10.35 13.46 -1.11
N ARG A 4 -10.96 12.28 -1.24
CA ARG A 4 -12.39 12.07 -0.93
C ARG A 4 -12.58 10.74 -0.20
N LEU A 5 -13.61 10.71 0.64
CA LEU A 5 -14.06 9.50 1.32
C LEU A 5 -15.34 9.03 0.64
N HIS A 6 -15.34 7.79 0.15
CA HIS A 6 -16.51 7.17 -0.46
C HIS A 6 -17.02 6.05 0.45
N PRO A 7 -18.26 6.15 0.99
CA PRO A 7 -18.81 5.10 1.83
C PRO A 7 -19.08 3.84 1.00
N ILE A 8 -18.59 2.70 1.46
CA ILE A 8 -18.91 1.37 0.92
C ILE A 8 -20.02 0.76 1.78
N ALA A 9 -19.79 0.68 3.08
CA ALA A 9 -20.77 0.22 4.06
C ALA A 9 -20.99 1.31 5.11
N LYS A 10 -22.24 1.72 5.33
CA LYS A 10 -22.59 2.74 6.33
C LYS A 10 -23.07 2.08 7.62
N SER A 11 -22.51 2.51 8.74
CA SER A 11 -23.01 2.16 10.07
C SER A 11 -22.67 3.26 11.06
N ASN A 12 -23.60 3.52 11.99
CA ASN A 12 -23.42 4.44 13.10
C ASN A 12 -22.83 3.75 14.34
N ARG A 13 -22.63 2.43 14.31
CA ARG A 13 -22.09 1.61 15.41
C ARG A 13 -20.87 0.81 14.96
N GLY A 14 -20.07 0.35 15.91
CA GLY A 14 -18.88 -0.46 15.64
C GLY A 14 -17.71 0.35 15.06
N PRO A 15 -16.65 -0.33 14.61
CA PRO A 15 -15.44 0.30 14.09
C PRO A 15 -15.67 1.03 12.75
N ILE A 16 -14.68 1.82 12.34
CA ILE A 16 -14.61 2.47 11.04
C ILE A 16 -13.35 1.95 10.34
N HIS A 17 -13.52 1.47 9.12
CA HIS A 17 -12.49 0.90 8.28
C HIS A 17 -12.20 1.83 7.10
N LEU A 18 -10.94 2.25 6.95
CA LEU A 18 -10.48 3.11 5.86
C LEU A 18 -9.62 2.30 4.89
N VAL A 19 -10.18 2.03 3.72
CA VAL A 19 -9.53 1.27 2.67
C VAL A 19 -8.82 2.21 1.70
N ILE A 20 -7.49 2.19 1.73
CA ILE A 20 -6.61 3.10 1.00
C ILE A 20 -5.87 2.28 -0.06
N ALA A 21 -6.50 2.18 -1.22
CA ALA A 21 -5.92 1.44 -2.33
C ALA A 21 -4.77 2.18 -3.00
N GLY A 22 -3.84 1.41 -3.57
CA GLY A 22 -2.68 1.95 -4.26
C GLY A 22 -2.93 2.37 -5.70
N TYR A 23 -1.82 2.68 -6.36
CA TYR A 23 -1.81 3.06 -7.76
C TYR A 23 -2.43 1.97 -8.62
N ARG A 24 -3.55 2.28 -9.30
CA ARG A 24 -4.19 1.36 -10.26
C ARG A 24 -4.69 0.03 -9.63
N SER A 25 -4.59 -0.19 -8.32
CA SER A 25 -4.98 -1.43 -7.63
C SER A 25 -6.23 -1.27 -6.77
N ARG A 26 -7.21 -0.48 -7.25
CA ARG A 26 -8.47 -0.29 -6.53
C ARG A 26 -9.24 -1.61 -6.49
N PRO A 27 -9.46 -2.20 -5.31
CA PRO A 27 -10.38 -3.32 -5.19
C PRO A 27 -11.78 -2.81 -5.54
N ASP A 28 -12.58 -3.67 -6.17
CA ASP A 28 -14.01 -3.39 -6.29
C ASP A 28 -14.67 -3.43 -4.89
N ALA A 29 -15.88 -2.86 -4.80
CA ALA A 29 -16.61 -2.83 -3.54
C ALA A 29 -16.92 -4.24 -3.03
N ALA A 30 -17.22 -5.19 -3.93
CA ALA A 30 -17.56 -6.57 -3.59
C ALA A 30 -16.40 -7.29 -2.88
N LEU A 31 -15.15 -7.04 -3.29
CA LEU A 31 -13.95 -7.62 -2.67
C LEU A 31 -13.72 -7.07 -1.26
N ILE A 32 -14.03 -5.79 -1.04
CA ILE A 32 -13.97 -5.19 0.30
C ILE A 32 -15.09 -5.76 1.18
N GLU A 33 -16.31 -5.87 0.64
CA GLU A 33 -17.46 -6.45 1.35
C GLU A 33 -17.25 -7.93 1.70
N ALA A 34 -16.56 -8.68 0.84
CA ALA A 34 -16.19 -10.08 1.09
C ALA A 34 -15.28 -10.26 2.31
N ALA A 35 -14.55 -9.21 2.72
CA ALA A 35 -13.77 -9.22 3.95
C ALA A 35 -14.65 -9.12 5.21
N ARG A 36 -15.96 -8.84 5.07
CA ARG A 36 -16.97 -8.80 6.13
C ARG A 36 -16.55 -7.95 7.34
N LEU A 37 -15.97 -6.78 7.05
CA LEU A 37 -15.53 -5.86 8.09
C LEU A 37 -16.75 -5.32 8.87
N PRO A 38 -16.75 -5.37 10.22
CA PRO A 38 -17.86 -4.86 11.00
C PRO A 38 -17.93 -3.32 10.95
N GLY A 39 -19.10 -2.76 11.26
CA GLY A 39 -19.24 -1.31 11.37
C GLY A 39 -19.29 -0.58 10.02
N ALA A 40 -18.54 0.51 9.89
CA ALA A 40 -18.56 1.35 8.68
C ALA A 40 -17.28 1.18 7.87
N THR A 41 -17.38 1.22 6.55
CA THR A 41 -16.23 1.10 5.64
C THR A 41 -16.25 2.22 4.62
N TYR A 42 -15.12 2.89 4.45
CA TYR A 42 -14.93 3.95 3.46
C TYR A 42 -13.72 3.63 2.58
N ALA A 43 -13.88 3.78 1.27
CA ALA A 43 -12.77 3.86 0.33
C ALA A 43 -12.19 5.28 0.33
N VAL A 44 -10.86 5.37 0.43
CA VAL A 44 -10.13 6.63 0.32
C VAL A 44 -9.72 6.85 -1.13
N HIS A 45 -10.31 7.87 -1.76
CA HIS A 45 -10.01 8.25 -3.12
C HIS A 45 -9.00 9.41 -3.11
N TRP A 46 -7.77 9.12 -3.54
CA TRP A 46 -6.70 10.10 -3.71
C TRP A 46 -6.26 10.14 -5.18
N ALA A 47 -5.27 10.99 -5.52
CA ALA A 47 -4.76 11.17 -6.89
C ALA A 47 -3.92 9.98 -7.42
N ALA A 48 -4.48 8.78 -7.32
CA ALA A 48 -3.90 7.49 -7.70
C ALA A 48 -3.88 7.20 -9.21
N GLY A 49 -4.17 8.19 -10.07
CA GLY A 49 -4.21 8.04 -11.54
C GLY A 49 -5.26 7.05 -12.08
N LYS A 50 -5.21 6.80 -13.40
CA LYS A 50 -6.10 5.85 -14.11
C LYS A 50 -5.32 4.73 -14.82
N TRP A 51 -5.99 3.61 -15.09
CA TRP A 51 -5.43 2.50 -15.90
C TRP A 51 -5.20 2.90 -17.37
N ALA A 52 -6.04 3.76 -17.95
CA ALA A 52 -5.87 4.22 -19.33
C ALA A 52 -4.57 5.02 -19.56
N GLU A 53 -4.05 5.67 -18.51
CA GLU A 53 -2.76 6.39 -18.52
C GLU A 53 -1.54 5.44 -18.54
N ALA A 54 -1.77 4.13 -18.66
CA ALA A 54 -0.76 3.07 -18.52
C ALA A 54 -0.40 2.34 -19.82
N GLY A 55 -1.10 2.64 -20.93
CA GLY A 55 -1.21 1.77 -22.11
C GLY A 55 0.11 1.32 -22.75
N ALA A 56 1.19 2.11 -22.66
CA ALA A 56 2.51 1.73 -23.20
C ALA A 56 3.51 1.24 -22.13
N SER A 57 3.42 1.73 -20.89
CA SER A 57 4.40 1.43 -19.84
C SER A 57 4.20 0.07 -19.19
N VAL A 58 2.96 -0.41 -19.03
CA VAL A 58 2.68 -1.67 -18.30
C VAL A 58 2.99 -2.92 -19.14
N GLY A 59 2.63 -2.91 -20.43
CA GLY A 59 2.93 -4.03 -21.35
C GLY A 59 4.43 -4.20 -21.60
N VAL A 60 5.17 -3.08 -21.69
CA VAL A 60 6.63 -3.07 -21.83
C VAL A 60 7.33 -3.40 -20.52
N MET A 61 6.82 -2.99 -19.35
CA MET A 61 7.41 -3.33 -18.04
C MET A 61 7.16 -4.78 -17.61
N ALA A 62 5.95 -5.32 -17.80
CA ALA A 62 5.67 -6.73 -17.50
C ALA A 62 6.50 -7.67 -18.41
N ARG A 63 6.78 -7.24 -19.67
CA ARG A 63 7.73 -7.91 -20.55
C ARG A 63 9.19 -7.65 -20.14
N GLY A 64 9.57 -6.43 -19.78
CA GLY A 64 10.93 -6.08 -19.32
C GLY A 64 11.37 -6.85 -18.08
N VAL A 65 10.45 -7.13 -17.14
CA VAL A 65 10.70 -7.99 -15.98
C VAL A 65 10.81 -9.48 -16.37
N ARG A 66 10.12 -9.94 -17.42
CA ARG A 66 10.26 -11.31 -17.95
C ARG A 66 11.58 -11.54 -18.67
N VAL A 67 12.10 -10.54 -19.38
CA VAL A 67 13.30 -10.70 -20.24
C VAL A 67 14.58 -10.15 -19.59
N GLY A 68 14.50 -9.12 -18.74
CA GLY A 68 15.65 -8.43 -18.15
C GLY A 68 16.30 -9.12 -16.95
N VAL A 69 15.50 -9.76 -16.07
CA VAL A 69 16.03 -10.41 -14.85
C VAL A 69 16.88 -11.65 -15.15
N PRO A 70 16.56 -12.51 -16.14
CA PRO A 70 17.44 -13.62 -16.52
C PRO A 70 18.69 -13.15 -17.27
N ALA A 71 18.56 -12.17 -18.17
CA ALA A 71 19.65 -11.72 -19.03
C ALA A 71 20.78 -10.99 -18.26
N MET A 72 20.44 -10.23 -17.21
CA MET A 72 21.46 -9.62 -16.33
C MET A 72 22.22 -10.65 -15.49
N ARG A 73 21.62 -11.82 -15.19
CA ARG A 73 22.29 -12.89 -14.45
C ARG A 73 23.21 -13.76 -15.32
N THR A 74 23.07 -13.73 -16.65
CA THR A 74 23.84 -14.59 -17.56
C THR A 74 24.85 -13.85 -18.42
N GLY A 75 25.00 -12.53 -18.27
CA GLY A 75 26.00 -11.73 -19.00
C GLY A 75 25.81 -11.67 -20.52
N LYS A 76 24.74 -12.26 -21.07
CA LYS A 76 24.47 -12.32 -22.50
C LYS A 76 23.45 -11.26 -22.90
N MET A 77 23.88 -10.00 -22.94
CA MET A 77 23.13 -8.95 -23.64
C MET A 77 23.69 -8.86 -25.07
N LEU A 78 23.01 -9.48 -26.03
CA LEU A 78 23.27 -9.23 -27.45
C LEU A 78 22.74 -7.83 -27.79
N LEU A 79 23.66 -6.88 -27.83
CA LEU A 79 23.45 -5.46 -28.14
C LEU A 79 23.15 -5.28 -29.63
N GLY A 80 21.87 -5.34 -29.99
CA GLY A 80 21.37 -4.68 -31.21
C GLY A 80 21.19 -3.19 -30.92
N VAL A 81 22.14 -2.37 -31.38
CA VAL A 81 22.35 -0.95 -30.99
C VAL A 81 21.19 0.01 -31.35
N GLY A 82 20.21 -0.40 -32.17
CA GLY A 82 19.11 0.49 -32.59
C GLY A 82 17.78 0.33 -31.85
N SER A 83 17.45 -0.86 -31.33
CA SER A 83 16.04 -1.21 -31.04
C SER A 83 15.69 -1.27 -29.56
N ILE A 84 16.67 -1.49 -28.68
CA ILE A 84 16.44 -1.64 -27.23
C ILE A 84 16.49 -0.28 -26.51
N ALA A 85 17.35 0.64 -26.96
CA ALA A 85 17.53 1.94 -26.32
C ALA A 85 16.34 2.90 -26.52
N GLY A 86 15.73 2.92 -27.70
CA GLY A 86 14.66 3.87 -28.03
C GLY A 86 13.30 3.56 -27.39
N PHE A 87 12.91 2.28 -27.32
CA PHE A 87 11.57 1.89 -26.86
C PHE A 87 11.52 1.39 -25.41
N ALA A 88 12.50 0.58 -24.97
CA ALA A 88 12.52 0.08 -23.61
C ALA A 88 13.05 1.13 -22.62
N GLY A 89 14.10 1.88 -22.98
CA GLY A 89 14.66 2.96 -22.15
C GLY A 89 13.67 4.11 -21.93
N GLY A 90 13.03 4.61 -23.00
CA GLY A 90 12.02 5.67 -22.91
C GLY A 90 10.80 5.27 -22.08
N ALA A 91 10.28 4.04 -22.27
CA ALA A 91 9.15 3.54 -21.48
C ALA A 91 9.48 3.35 -19.99
N LEU A 92 10.71 2.93 -19.66
CA LEU A 92 11.18 2.83 -18.28
C LEU A 92 11.31 4.21 -17.61
N VAL A 93 11.89 5.20 -18.29
CA VAL A 93 12.05 6.57 -17.77
C VAL A 93 10.70 7.27 -17.57
N VAL A 94 9.79 7.19 -18.56
CA VAL A 94 8.42 7.73 -18.43
C VAL A 94 7.68 7.03 -17.28
N GLY A 95 7.88 5.72 -17.14
CA GLY A 95 7.38 4.93 -16.02
C GLY A 95 7.85 5.43 -14.65
N ALA A 96 9.15 5.65 -14.50
CA ALA A 96 9.77 6.14 -13.27
C ALA A 96 9.29 7.55 -12.92
N GLY A 97 9.18 8.46 -13.90
CA GLY A 97 8.66 9.81 -13.71
C GLY A 97 7.19 9.82 -13.25
N GLN A 98 6.33 9.01 -13.88
CA GLN A 98 4.95 8.83 -13.46
C GLN A 98 4.87 8.24 -12.05
N PHE A 99 5.68 7.23 -11.74
CA PHE A 99 5.72 6.64 -10.41
C PHE A 99 6.13 7.67 -9.34
N ARG A 100 7.20 8.43 -9.56
CA ARG A 100 7.67 9.49 -8.64
C ARG A 100 6.60 10.55 -8.42
N HIS A 101 5.92 10.98 -9.47
CA HIS A 101 4.80 11.92 -9.36
C HIS A 101 3.65 11.35 -8.52
N ARG A 102 3.33 10.06 -8.70
CA ARG A 102 2.27 9.39 -7.93
C ARG A 102 2.66 9.16 -6.48
N TYR A 103 3.93 8.88 -6.20
CA TYR A 103 4.46 8.80 -4.84
C TYR A 103 4.38 10.16 -4.13
N TRP A 104 4.75 11.25 -4.82
CA TRP A 104 4.57 12.61 -4.31
C TRP A 104 3.09 12.93 -4.04
N CYS A 105 2.20 12.58 -4.98
CA CYS A 105 0.75 12.74 -4.78
C CYS A 105 0.25 11.96 -3.57
N ALA A 106 0.71 10.73 -3.36
CA ALA A 106 0.33 9.89 -2.23
C ALA A 106 0.69 10.55 -0.89
N ASN A 107 1.91 11.10 -0.76
CA ASN A 107 2.29 11.86 0.43
C ASN A 107 1.41 13.10 0.63
N ARG A 108 1.33 13.98 -0.37
CA ARG A 108 0.52 15.21 -0.28
C ARG A 108 -0.92 14.92 0.11
N ASP A 109 -1.51 13.89 -0.48
CA ASP A 109 -2.91 13.51 -0.25
C ASP A 109 -3.11 12.80 1.10
N GLY A 110 -2.11 12.05 1.58
CA GLY A 110 -2.10 11.50 2.93
C GLY A 110 -2.18 12.57 4.02
N GLN A 111 -1.40 13.65 3.89
CA GLN A 111 -1.47 14.80 4.80
C GLN A 111 -2.88 15.40 4.86
N ARG A 112 -3.57 15.44 3.70
CA ARG A 112 -4.94 15.97 3.60
C ARG A 112 -6.00 15.02 4.15
N LEU A 113 -5.77 13.71 4.07
CA LEU A 113 -6.69 12.70 4.60
C LEU A 113 -6.97 12.92 6.09
N ALA A 114 -5.96 13.31 6.88
CA ALA A 114 -6.09 13.57 8.32
C ALA A 114 -7.20 14.58 8.65
N ALA A 115 -7.37 15.62 7.82
CA ALA A 115 -8.43 16.62 8.00
C ALA A 115 -9.82 16.10 7.60
N LEU A 116 -9.89 15.17 6.63
CA LEU A 116 -11.15 14.60 6.15
C LEU A 116 -11.75 13.58 7.13
N LEU A 117 -10.96 13.03 8.04
CA LEU A 117 -11.46 12.09 9.06
C LEU A 117 -12.55 12.69 9.94
N ASP A 118 -12.52 14.01 10.17
CA ASP A 118 -13.57 14.71 10.94
C ASP A 118 -14.93 14.72 10.22
N GLN A 119 -14.98 14.41 8.92
CA GLN A 119 -16.24 14.28 8.16
C GLN A 119 -16.93 12.94 8.39
N ILE A 120 -16.25 11.95 8.99
CA ILE A 120 -16.82 10.63 9.23
C ILE A 120 -17.59 10.63 10.56
N PRO A 121 -18.89 10.27 10.56
CA PRO A 121 -19.69 10.21 11.78
C PRO A 121 -19.06 9.33 12.87
N GLY A 122 -18.70 9.97 13.98
CA GLY A 122 -18.15 9.32 15.16
C GLY A 122 -16.66 8.96 15.10
N ALA A 123 -15.89 9.43 14.10
CA ALA A 123 -14.48 9.09 13.94
C ALA A 123 -13.59 9.34 15.16
N ARG A 124 -13.91 10.33 15.99
CA ARG A 124 -13.16 10.63 17.23
C ARG A 124 -13.45 9.66 18.36
N LYS A 125 -14.61 9.00 18.37
CA LYS A 125 -15.07 8.14 19.47
C LYS A 125 -14.97 6.65 19.12
N ARG A 126 -15.04 6.33 17.83
CA ARG A 126 -15.08 4.95 17.33
C ARG A 126 -13.67 4.48 16.96
N PRO A 127 -13.37 3.19 17.16
CA PRO A 127 -12.12 2.59 16.68
C PRO A 127 -11.94 2.81 15.16
N LEU A 128 -10.78 3.29 14.74
CA LEU A 128 -10.40 3.45 13.34
C LEU A 128 -9.38 2.37 12.94
N PHE A 129 -9.55 1.82 11.75
CA PHE A 129 -8.63 0.86 11.13
C PHE A 129 -8.17 1.41 9.78
N LEU A 130 -6.85 1.41 9.54
CA LEU A 130 -6.27 1.87 8.28
C LEU A 130 -5.77 0.68 7.47
N TYR A 131 -6.14 0.61 6.19
CA TYR A 131 -5.69 -0.43 5.27
C TYR A 131 -5.00 0.21 4.08
N GLY A 132 -3.68 0.20 4.05
CA GLY A 132 -2.89 0.69 2.93
C GLY A 132 -2.45 -0.44 2.02
N HIS A 133 -2.71 -0.33 0.71
CA HIS A 133 -2.13 -1.23 -0.29
C HIS A 133 -1.19 -0.48 -1.22
N SER A 134 -0.01 -1.02 -1.54
CA SER A 134 0.91 -0.42 -2.53
C SER A 134 1.20 1.06 -2.20
N LEU A 135 1.00 2.02 -3.12
CA LEU A 135 1.13 3.46 -2.80
C LEU A 135 0.13 3.96 -1.72
N GLY A 136 -0.95 3.24 -1.46
CA GLY A 136 -1.87 3.53 -0.38
C GLY A 136 -1.24 3.42 1.01
N THR A 137 -0.15 2.65 1.17
CA THR A 137 0.62 2.67 2.44
C THR A 137 1.36 3.98 2.66
N VAL A 138 1.76 4.67 1.59
CA VAL A 138 2.36 6.01 1.66
C VAL A 138 1.33 7.03 2.11
N VAL A 139 0.11 6.95 1.57
CA VAL A 139 -1.03 7.78 2.00
C VAL A 139 -1.34 7.54 3.49
N ALA A 140 -1.41 6.28 3.92
CA ALA A 140 -1.68 5.91 5.32
C ALA A 140 -0.59 6.45 6.26
N ARG A 141 0.68 6.22 5.93
CA ARG A 141 1.83 6.72 6.70
C ARG A 141 1.80 8.24 6.82
N SER A 142 1.59 8.93 5.70
CA SER A 142 1.57 10.39 5.68
C SER A 142 0.38 10.98 6.45
N ALA A 143 -0.77 10.30 6.46
CA ALA A 143 -1.89 10.67 7.32
C ALA A 143 -1.52 10.54 8.80
N LEU A 144 -0.91 9.42 9.22
CA LEU A 144 -0.46 9.20 10.60
C LEU A 144 0.53 10.27 11.08
N GLN A 145 1.47 10.68 10.22
CA GLN A 145 2.42 11.76 10.52
C GLN A 145 1.74 13.11 10.80
N THR A 146 0.55 13.34 10.23
CA THR A 146 -0.17 14.62 10.32
C THR A 146 -1.25 14.62 11.39
N ILE A 147 -1.76 13.43 11.76
CA ILE A 147 -2.76 13.29 12.82
C ILE A 147 -2.12 13.67 14.15
N ALA A 148 -2.78 14.56 14.89
CA ALA A 148 -2.38 14.90 16.25
C ALA A 148 -2.57 13.68 17.19
N GLU A 149 -1.70 13.56 18.18
CA GLU A 149 -1.78 12.49 19.18
C GLU A 149 -3.15 12.42 19.84
N GLY A 150 -3.65 11.21 20.06
CA GLY A 150 -4.92 11.00 20.74
C GLY A 150 -6.17 11.55 20.03
N LYS A 151 -6.03 12.25 18.89
CA LYS A 151 -7.17 12.83 18.15
C LYS A 151 -8.17 11.78 17.70
N TYR A 152 -7.65 10.63 17.27
CA TYR A 152 -8.45 9.48 16.86
C TYR A 152 -7.97 8.21 17.56
N ARG A 153 -8.90 7.31 17.87
CA ARG A 153 -8.60 5.98 18.38
C ARG A 153 -8.27 5.05 17.21
N ILE A 154 -7.05 5.12 16.69
CA ILE A 154 -6.58 4.21 15.63
C ILE A 154 -6.16 2.90 16.29
N GLU A 155 -6.79 1.79 15.94
CA GLU A 155 -6.47 0.45 16.47
C GLU A 155 -5.33 -0.16 15.66
N ASP A 156 -5.64 -0.74 14.50
CA ASP A 156 -4.64 -1.37 13.65
C ASP A 156 -4.38 -0.57 12.37
N VAL A 157 -3.12 -0.59 11.95
CA VAL A 157 -2.65 -0.10 10.66
C VAL A 157 -2.15 -1.30 9.87
N VAL A 158 -2.84 -1.65 8.79
CA VAL A 158 -2.52 -2.80 7.94
C VAL A 158 -1.87 -2.31 6.66
N LEU A 159 -0.64 -2.76 6.41
CA LEU A 159 0.14 -2.47 5.22
C LEU A 159 0.17 -3.72 4.33
N MET A 160 -0.10 -3.55 3.04
CA MET A 160 -0.26 -4.67 2.10
C MET A 160 0.52 -4.43 0.83
N GLY A 161 1.56 -5.23 0.57
CA GLY A 161 2.41 -5.07 -0.63
C GLY A 161 2.83 -3.61 -0.81
N GLY A 162 3.20 -2.93 0.28
CA GLY A 162 3.24 -1.47 0.35
C GLY A 162 4.52 -0.80 -0.17
N MET A 163 4.39 0.45 -0.60
CA MET A 163 5.48 1.30 -1.07
C MET A 163 6.09 2.23 -0.01
N ALA A 164 5.48 2.34 1.18
CA ALA A 164 6.09 3.05 2.30
C ALA A 164 7.43 2.41 2.71
N SER A 165 8.34 3.21 3.27
CA SER A 165 9.61 2.71 3.80
C SER A 165 9.40 1.76 4.97
N ARG A 166 10.26 0.74 5.10
CA ARG A 166 10.28 -0.22 6.22
C ARG A 166 10.71 0.38 7.56
N HIS A 167 11.30 1.57 7.54
CA HIS A 167 11.89 2.22 8.71
C HIS A 167 11.11 3.48 9.11
N GLY A 168 11.34 3.95 10.34
CA GLY A 168 10.79 5.23 10.81
C GLY A 168 9.31 5.16 11.18
N TRP A 169 8.83 4.00 11.64
CA TRP A 169 7.47 3.78 12.13
C TRP A 169 7.31 4.10 13.62
N GLU A 170 8.41 4.08 14.36
CA GLU A 170 8.57 4.37 15.79
C GLU A 170 7.99 5.75 16.14
N ALA A 171 8.34 6.76 15.34
CA ALA A 171 7.87 8.14 15.51
C ALA A 171 6.34 8.29 15.39
N MET A 172 5.64 7.29 14.87
CA MET A 172 4.18 7.25 14.77
C MET A 172 3.54 6.26 15.76
N GLY A 173 4.32 5.60 16.62
CA GLY A 173 3.85 4.56 17.54
C GLY A 173 2.75 5.03 18.49
N GLU A 174 2.75 6.32 18.85
CA GLU A 174 1.71 6.98 19.69
C GLU A 174 0.46 7.39 18.91
N ARG A 175 0.48 7.29 17.58
CA ARG A 175 -0.66 7.67 16.71
C ARG A 175 -1.68 6.54 16.55
N PHE A 176 -1.32 5.33 16.92
CA PHE A 176 -2.21 4.17 16.95
C PHE A 176 -2.01 3.40 18.25
N ARG A 177 -3.04 2.69 18.73
CA ARG A 177 -3.02 1.94 19.99
C ARG A 177 -2.73 0.45 19.80
N GLY A 178 -3.31 -0.13 18.75
CA GLY A 178 -3.13 -1.53 18.41
C GLY A 178 -1.83 -1.75 17.63
N ARG A 179 -1.93 -2.47 16.52
CA ARG A 179 -0.79 -3.08 15.84
C ARG A 179 -0.50 -2.43 14.49
N LEU A 180 0.79 -2.40 14.14
CA LEU A 180 1.25 -2.19 12.78
C LEU A 180 1.44 -3.58 12.14
N ILE A 181 0.53 -3.95 11.24
CA ILE A 181 0.51 -5.27 10.60
C ILE A 181 1.01 -5.13 9.17
N ASN A 182 2.15 -5.72 8.85
CA ASN A 182 2.72 -5.70 7.52
C ASN A 182 2.54 -7.05 6.82
N LEU A 183 1.72 -7.05 5.77
CA LEU A 183 1.52 -8.17 4.86
C LEU A 183 2.40 -7.95 3.64
N TYR A 184 3.46 -8.73 3.49
CA TYR A 184 4.48 -8.52 2.45
C TYR A 184 4.74 -9.79 1.64
N SER A 185 5.44 -9.64 0.51
CA SER A 185 6.06 -10.76 -0.18
C SER A 185 7.40 -10.32 -0.77
N PRO A 186 8.52 -11.01 -0.47
CA PRO A 186 9.80 -10.74 -1.11
C PRO A 186 9.77 -10.92 -2.64
N ARG A 187 8.74 -11.61 -3.17
CA ARG A 187 8.57 -11.90 -4.60
C ARG A 187 7.58 -10.98 -5.31
N ASP A 188 7.11 -9.91 -4.67
CA ASP A 188 6.24 -8.93 -5.31
C ASP A 188 7.01 -8.05 -6.31
N ARG A 189 6.97 -8.46 -7.58
CA ARG A 189 7.69 -7.82 -8.70
C ARG A 189 7.07 -6.50 -9.16
N ILE A 190 5.87 -6.13 -8.71
CA ILE A 190 5.34 -4.78 -9.00
C ILE A 190 6.15 -3.73 -8.24
N LEU A 191 6.70 -4.08 -7.08
CA LEU A 191 7.44 -3.17 -6.22
C LEU A 191 8.88 -2.94 -6.69
N SER A 192 9.41 -3.77 -7.59
CA SER A 192 10.73 -3.54 -8.21
C SER A 192 10.73 -2.44 -9.27
N ILE A 193 9.56 -1.86 -9.59
CA ILE A 193 9.40 -0.75 -10.54
C ILE A 193 9.80 0.58 -9.89
N ALA A 194 9.81 0.64 -8.56
CA ALA A 194 10.05 1.85 -7.84
C ALA A 194 11.55 2.19 -7.85
N PRO A 195 11.98 3.38 -8.32
CA PRO A 195 13.33 3.90 -8.09
C PRO A 195 13.46 4.39 -6.64
N VAL A 196 12.97 3.59 -5.70
CA VAL A 196 13.00 3.86 -4.27
C VAL A 196 14.23 3.16 -3.75
N TRP A 197 15.23 3.96 -3.42
CA TRP A 197 16.50 3.53 -2.84
C TRP A 197 16.30 2.88 -1.46
N ASP A 198 15.15 3.17 -0.82
CA ASP A 198 14.71 2.55 0.43
C ASP A 198 14.07 1.18 0.22
N ARG A 199 14.37 0.26 1.15
CA ARG A 199 13.64 -1.00 1.27
C ARG A 199 12.19 -0.70 1.67
N VAL A 200 11.21 -1.16 0.89
CA VAL A 200 9.77 -0.87 1.09
C VAL A 200 9.04 -2.00 1.79
N VAL A 201 8.01 -1.66 2.58
CA VAL A 201 7.27 -2.61 3.45
C VAL A 201 6.67 -3.79 2.69
N GLY A 202 6.38 -3.64 1.39
CA GLY A 202 5.79 -4.72 0.60
C GLY A 202 6.75 -5.84 0.20
N THR A 203 8.06 -5.63 0.29
CA THR A 203 9.08 -6.64 -0.09
C THR A 203 9.84 -7.20 1.11
N GLY A 204 9.42 -6.90 2.33
CA GLY A 204 10.07 -7.37 3.56
C GLY A 204 9.59 -6.65 4.81
N GLU A 205 10.17 -7.03 5.94
CA GLU A 205 9.67 -6.67 7.26
C GLU A 205 9.80 -5.19 7.59
N VAL A 206 8.85 -4.66 8.37
CA VAL A 206 9.04 -3.40 9.09
C VAL A 206 10.11 -3.64 10.15
N VAL A 207 11.13 -2.79 10.15
CA VAL A 207 12.28 -2.90 11.06
C VAL A 207 12.27 -1.69 11.98
N LEU A 208 12.31 -1.97 13.28
CA LEU A 208 12.37 -0.95 14.31
C LEU A 208 13.83 -0.65 14.68
N ALA A 209 14.12 0.60 15.02
CA ALA A 209 15.35 1.01 15.67
C ALA A 209 15.47 0.35 17.06
N GLU A 210 16.70 0.11 17.52
CA GLU A 210 16.98 -0.60 18.77
C GLU A 210 16.40 0.09 20.01
N ASP A 211 16.28 1.42 19.98
CA ASP A 211 15.76 2.28 21.04
C ASP A 211 14.26 2.62 20.88
N SER A 212 13.55 1.90 20.00
CA SER A 212 12.14 2.14 19.71
C SER A 212 11.23 1.92 20.93
N VAL A 213 10.43 2.94 21.24
CA VAL A 213 9.32 2.85 22.22
C VAL A 213 8.16 2.00 21.67
N LEU A 214 8.02 1.92 20.34
CA LEU A 214 7.07 1.00 19.72
C LEU A 214 7.58 -0.43 19.91
N SER A 215 6.87 -1.24 20.69
CA SER A 215 7.31 -2.60 20.98
C SER A 215 7.23 -3.52 19.76
N THR A 216 8.16 -4.47 19.68
CA THR A 216 8.18 -5.51 18.64
C THR A 216 6.90 -6.35 18.63
N GLN A 217 6.21 -6.49 19.77
CA GLN A 217 4.91 -7.17 19.86
C GLN A 217 3.78 -6.41 19.14
N ARG A 218 3.90 -5.08 19.00
CA ARG A 218 2.93 -4.26 18.26
C ARG A 218 3.22 -4.23 16.76
N VAL A 219 4.39 -4.68 16.31
CA VAL A 219 4.75 -4.77 14.89
C VAL A 219 4.70 -6.22 14.44
N VAL A 220 3.70 -6.55 13.62
CA VAL A 220 3.45 -7.92 13.17
C VAL A 220 3.75 -8.02 11.68
N ASN A 221 4.77 -8.79 11.33
CA ASN A 221 5.14 -9.05 9.95
C ASN A 221 4.62 -10.43 9.49
N HIS A 222 4.00 -10.48 8.30
CA HIS A 222 3.53 -11.71 7.69
C HIS A 222 3.99 -11.80 6.24
N ASP A 223 4.82 -12.81 5.94
CA ASP A 223 5.14 -13.18 4.57
C ASP A 223 3.96 -13.96 3.95
N LEU A 224 3.39 -13.40 2.89
CA LEU A 224 2.28 -14.00 2.14
C LEU A 224 2.73 -14.62 0.82
N CYS A 225 4.02 -14.75 0.56
CA CYS A 225 4.55 -15.22 -0.72
C CYS A 225 3.90 -16.50 -1.24
N GLU A 226 3.59 -17.45 -0.37
CA GLU A 226 2.99 -18.74 -0.73
C GLU A 226 1.45 -18.69 -0.82
N ARG A 227 0.83 -17.65 -0.27
CA ARG A 227 -0.64 -17.47 -0.26
C ARG A 227 -1.12 -16.63 -1.45
N LEU A 228 -0.24 -15.81 -2.01
CA LEU A 228 -0.56 -14.95 -3.14
C LEU A 228 -0.54 -15.72 -4.47
N PRO A 229 -1.27 -15.24 -5.49
CA PRO A 229 -1.20 -15.79 -6.84
C PRO A 229 0.24 -15.84 -7.37
N SER A 230 0.51 -16.73 -8.33
CA SER A 230 1.86 -16.94 -8.88
C SER A 230 2.61 -15.65 -9.20
N GLN A 231 3.87 -15.55 -8.75
CA GLN A 231 4.75 -14.40 -9.03
C GLN A 231 4.99 -14.13 -10.53
N PHE A 232 4.70 -15.10 -11.40
CA PHE A 232 4.79 -14.94 -12.86
C PHE A 232 3.65 -14.09 -13.44
N ASN A 233 2.56 -13.91 -12.66
CA ASN A 233 1.53 -12.92 -12.89
C ASN A 233 1.66 -11.81 -11.83
N ALA A 234 2.59 -10.88 -12.06
CA ALA A 234 2.92 -9.82 -11.09
C ALA A 234 1.71 -8.97 -10.67
N ILE A 235 0.77 -8.70 -11.59
CA ILE A 235 -0.45 -7.94 -11.27
C ILE A 235 -1.35 -8.76 -10.34
N ALA A 236 -1.61 -10.02 -10.67
CA ALA A 236 -2.44 -10.89 -9.82
C ALA A 236 -1.79 -11.08 -8.44
N HIS A 237 -0.48 -11.31 -8.39
CA HIS A 237 0.29 -11.42 -7.15
C HIS A 237 0.12 -10.16 -6.29
N HIS A 238 0.38 -8.99 -6.88
CA HIS A 238 0.30 -7.70 -6.18
C HIS A 238 -1.14 -7.32 -5.78
N SER A 239 -2.15 -7.72 -6.54
CA SER A 239 -3.56 -7.50 -6.16
C SER A 239 -4.07 -8.53 -5.14
N GLY A 240 -3.37 -9.66 -4.99
CA GLY A 240 -3.80 -10.81 -4.20
C GLY A 240 -3.98 -10.52 -2.71
N TYR A 241 -3.27 -9.53 -2.16
CA TYR A 241 -3.38 -9.14 -0.75
C TYR A 241 -4.83 -8.81 -0.33
N TRP A 242 -5.62 -8.26 -1.24
CA TRP A 242 -7.03 -7.93 -0.99
C TRP A 242 -7.91 -9.15 -0.70
N LYS A 243 -7.47 -10.37 -1.04
CA LYS A 243 -8.19 -11.60 -0.69
C LYS A 243 -7.89 -12.10 0.72
N HIS A 244 -6.83 -11.59 1.36
CA HIS A 244 -6.31 -12.17 2.61
C HIS A 244 -6.45 -11.23 3.81
N PHE A 245 -6.52 -9.91 3.58
CA PHE A 245 -6.40 -8.92 4.66
C PHE A 245 -7.44 -9.05 5.78
N GLY A 246 -8.67 -9.46 5.46
CA GLY A 246 -9.73 -9.66 6.46
C GLY A 246 -9.37 -10.69 7.53
N GLY A 247 -8.52 -11.68 7.22
CA GLY A 247 -8.09 -12.71 8.16
C GLY A 247 -7.13 -12.24 9.26
N TYR A 248 -6.56 -11.04 9.12
CA TYR A 248 -5.50 -10.51 9.99
C TYR A 248 -5.98 -9.40 10.94
N VAL A 249 -7.23 -8.96 10.81
CA VAL A 249 -7.81 -7.89 11.63
C VAL A 249 -8.87 -8.43 12.58
N GLY A 250 -8.97 -7.84 13.78
CA GLY A 250 -10.04 -8.12 14.73
C GLY A 250 -9.88 -9.39 15.58
N ARG A 251 -8.78 -10.14 15.42
CA ARG A 251 -8.39 -11.21 16.36
C ARG A 251 -7.92 -10.57 17.66
N GLY A 252 -8.86 -10.34 18.59
CA GLY A 252 -8.61 -9.68 19.87
C GLY A 252 -9.77 -8.81 20.39
N LEU A 253 -10.90 -8.69 19.67
CA LEU A 253 -12.09 -7.99 20.15
C LEU A 253 -13.09 -8.90 20.89
N SER A 254 -12.66 -10.11 21.27
CA SER A 254 -13.41 -10.98 22.17
C SER A 254 -13.13 -10.58 23.62
N THR A 255 -14.15 -9.95 24.22
CA THR A 255 -14.44 -9.75 25.66
C THR A 255 -13.38 -9.05 26.50
#